data_AF-A0A1H2WPK7-F1
#
_entry.id   AF-A0A1H2WPK7-F1
#
_cell.length_a   1.000
_cell.length_b   1.000
_cell.length_c   1.000
_cell.angle_alpha   90.00
_cell.angle_beta   90.00
_cell.angle_gamma   90.00
#
_symmetry.space_group_name_H-M   'P 1'
#
loop_
_entity.id
_entity.type
_entity.pdbx_description
1 polymer ?
#
loop_
_entity_poly.entity_id
_entity_poly.type
_entity_poly.pdbx_seq_one_letter_code
_entity_poly.pdbx_strand_id
1 'polypeptide(L)'
;MNKLALGLVCLMMVLFSCSSDSSESDSPPIVASSGLVNKITQSDPDGKLLVTTTFLYNGNKIVSESWKQNSFSMGTDVGYSYRVDYTYTGNLITNMKVSNIFRAPERLVMSTNFAYDSNENLISSVREQYFDSFKMTLKISYAKIDNNTQEFKIFTIDSRDNIEISSASGKIVFDINKNILKMGSIDMAGSFSSFEYDSKSNPKKNIIGFNKIIYFDLPPNFSVIYSKPHLDRSNNILKTNIPGYYPTSNQYTYNADGYPIENKEYANYNGAKLNATYQYFYQ
;
A
#
# COMPACT_ATOMS: atom_id res chain seq x y z
N MET A 1 0.33 -63.55 -20.06
CA MET A 1 -0.22 -63.85 -21.41
C MET A 1 -1.68 -63.43 -21.38
N ASN A 2 -2.28 -62.52 -22.14
CA ASN A 2 -1.93 -61.68 -23.30
C ASN A 2 -2.93 -60.49 -23.26
N LYS A 3 -2.44 -59.25 -23.36
CA LYS A 3 -2.69 -58.25 -24.43
C LYS A 3 -4.11 -57.65 -24.55
N LEU A 4 -4.22 -56.37 -24.16
CA LEU A 4 -4.55 -55.19 -24.99
C LEU A 4 -5.67 -55.26 -26.05
N ALA A 5 -6.66 -54.34 -25.94
CA ALA A 5 -7.17 -53.40 -26.97
C ALA A 5 -8.54 -52.83 -26.49
N LEU A 6 -8.67 -51.56 -26.08
CA LEU A 6 -8.85 -50.32 -26.86
C LEU A 6 -10.01 -50.36 -27.89
N GLY A 7 -11.04 -49.55 -27.65
CA GLY A 7 -12.17 -49.33 -28.57
C GLY A 7 -13.12 -48.23 -28.11
N LEU A 8 -12.76 -46.98 -28.41
CA LEU A 8 -13.55 -45.75 -28.26
C LEU A 8 -14.53 -45.63 -29.45
N VAL A 9 -15.84 -45.52 -29.22
CA VAL A 9 -16.78 -44.93 -30.20
C VAL A 9 -17.86 -44.13 -29.46
N CYS A 10 -17.86 -42.84 -29.76
CA CYS A 10 -18.84 -41.83 -29.38
C CYS A 10 -20.23 -42.12 -29.97
N LEU A 11 -21.30 -41.94 -29.18
CA LEU A 11 -22.56 -41.41 -29.68
C LEU A 11 -23.48 -41.00 -28.51
N MET A 12 -23.63 -39.70 -28.26
CA MET A 12 -24.92 -39.12 -27.87
C MET A 12 -24.97 -37.68 -28.36
N MET A 13 -25.65 -37.51 -29.50
CA MET A 13 -26.27 -36.26 -29.90
C MET A 13 -27.51 -36.06 -29.04
N VAL A 14 -27.62 -34.93 -28.35
CA VAL A 14 -28.92 -34.36 -27.98
C VAL A 14 -28.89 -32.84 -28.18
N LEU A 15 -29.37 -32.44 -29.36
CA LEU A 15 -30.26 -31.31 -29.67
C LEU A 15 -29.90 -29.91 -29.11
N PHE A 16 -29.23 -29.11 -29.95
CA PHE A 16 -29.33 -27.65 -29.93
C PHE A 16 -30.64 -27.23 -30.61
N SER A 17 -31.59 -26.68 -29.87
CA SER A 17 -32.70 -25.91 -30.43
C SER A 17 -32.29 -24.43 -30.43
N CYS A 18 -31.98 -23.92 -31.62
CA CYS A 18 -31.99 -22.48 -31.90
C CYS A 18 -33.44 -22.00 -31.96
N SER A 19 -33.77 -20.97 -31.19
CA SER A 19 -34.92 -20.11 -31.47
C SER A 19 -34.54 -18.66 -31.28
N SER A 20 -34.63 -17.94 -32.41
CA SER A 20 -34.76 -16.49 -32.64
C SER A 20 -33.59 -15.56 -32.28
N ASP A 21 -33.01 -15.04 -33.36
CA ASP A 21 -32.14 -13.87 -33.47
C ASP A 21 -32.72 -12.61 -32.82
N SER A 22 -31.87 -11.93 -32.04
CA SER A 22 -31.78 -10.46 -32.04
C SER A 22 -30.35 -10.05 -31.69
N SER A 23 -29.76 -9.31 -32.62
CA SER A 23 -28.40 -8.76 -32.65
C SER A 23 -28.11 -7.74 -31.53
N GLU A 24 -26.81 -7.61 -31.22
CA GLU A 24 -26.15 -6.57 -30.39
C GLU A 24 -26.41 -6.73 -28.88
N SER A 25 -25.43 -6.97 -28.01
CA SER A 25 -24.02 -6.60 -27.97
C SER A 25 -23.31 -7.54 -27.00
N ASP A 26 -22.15 -8.08 -27.39
CA ASP A 26 -21.25 -8.80 -26.47
C ASP A 26 -20.65 -7.79 -25.48
N SER A 27 -21.42 -7.47 -24.45
CA SER A 27 -20.82 -7.02 -23.20
C SER A 27 -20.12 -8.24 -22.60
N PRO A 28 -18.79 -8.22 -22.37
CA PRO A 28 -18.13 -9.32 -21.68
C PRO A 28 -18.85 -9.54 -20.34
N PRO A 29 -18.94 -10.80 -19.86
CA PRO A 29 -19.61 -11.09 -18.61
C PRO A 29 -19.02 -10.19 -17.54
N ILE A 30 -19.88 -9.44 -16.84
CA ILE A 30 -19.50 -8.60 -15.70
C ILE A 30 -18.97 -9.57 -14.64
N VAL A 31 -17.66 -9.80 -14.66
CA VAL A 31 -16.96 -10.44 -13.56
C VAL A 31 -17.18 -9.49 -12.39
N ALA A 32 -17.88 -9.95 -11.36
CA ALA A 32 -18.05 -9.20 -10.14
C ALA A 32 -16.66 -8.76 -9.66
N SER A 33 -16.39 -7.46 -9.68
CA SER A 33 -15.07 -6.95 -9.31
C SER A 33 -14.79 -7.40 -7.88
N SER A 34 -13.63 -8.02 -7.69
CA SER A 34 -13.13 -8.39 -6.37
C SER A 34 -12.86 -7.16 -5.48
N GLY A 35 -12.92 -5.95 -6.06
CA GLY A 35 -12.49 -4.70 -5.42
C GLY A 35 -11.00 -4.68 -5.09
N LEU A 36 -10.21 -5.64 -5.59
CA LEU A 36 -8.76 -5.66 -5.45
C LEU A 36 -8.14 -4.87 -6.59
N VAL A 37 -7.31 -3.89 -6.23
CA VAL A 37 -6.55 -3.11 -7.20
C VAL A 37 -5.46 -3.97 -7.84
N ASN A 38 -5.48 -4.10 -9.16
CA ASN A 38 -4.46 -4.83 -9.92
C ASN A 38 -3.26 -3.94 -10.26
N LYS A 39 -3.53 -2.67 -10.55
CA LYS A 39 -2.54 -1.73 -11.05
C LYS A 39 -2.87 -0.30 -10.64
N ILE A 40 -1.84 0.48 -10.32
CA ILE A 40 -1.94 1.93 -10.15
C ILE A 40 -0.90 2.59 -11.05
N THR A 41 -1.30 3.58 -11.83
CA THR A 41 -0.36 4.42 -12.60
C THR A 41 -0.32 5.81 -12.01
N GLN A 42 0.85 6.43 -12.00
CA GLN A 42 1.06 7.82 -11.64
C GLN A 42 1.61 8.58 -12.84
N SER A 43 0.98 9.70 -13.16
CA SER A 43 1.46 10.66 -14.15
C SER A 43 1.75 12.02 -13.51
N ASP A 44 2.65 12.78 -14.14
CA ASP A 44 2.87 14.19 -13.81
C ASP A 44 1.70 15.07 -14.30
N PRO A 45 1.71 16.39 -14.00
CA PRO A 45 0.64 17.30 -14.42
C PRO A 45 0.46 17.43 -15.94
N ASP A 46 1.50 17.11 -16.73
CA ASP A 46 1.47 17.13 -18.20
C ASP A 46 1.00 15.77 -18.79
N GLY A 47 0.68 14.81 -17.94
CA GLY A 47 0.18 13.48 -18.32
C GLY A 47 1.28 12.45 -18.60
N LYS A 48 2.56 12.78 -18.41
CA LYS A 48 3.66 11.84 -18.60
C LYS A 48 3.64 10.76 -17.52
N LEU A 49 3.64 9.50 -17.92
CA LEU A 49 3.66 8.36 -16.99
C LEU A 49 5.00 8.32 -16.22
N LEU A 50 4.93 8.46 -14.91
CA LEU A 50 6.08 8.44 -14.00
C LEU A 50 6.31 7.04 -13.43
N VAL A 51 5.26 6.41 -12.90
CA VAL A 51 5.36 5.14 -12.14
C VAL A 51 4.19 4.23 -12.46
N THR A 52 4.46 2.93 -12.57
CA THR A 52 3.44 1.88 -12.57
C THR A 52 3.64 0.99 -11.35
N THR A 53 2.59 0.82 -10.57
CA THR A 53 2.51 -0.16 -9.47
C THR A 53 1.67 -1.34 -9.92
N THR A 54 2.14 -2.56 -9.70
CA THR A 54 1.40 -3.80 -9.96
C THR A 54 1.31 -4.64 -8.71
N PHE A 55 0.23 -5.39 -8.55
CA PHE A 55 -0.08 -6.14 -7.35
C PHE A 55 -0.29 -7.62 -7.68
N LEU A 56 0.30 -8.50 -6.88
CA LEU A 56 0.10 -9.95 -6.97
C LEU A 56 -0.61 -10.43 -5.72
N TYR A 57 -1.60 -11.31 -5.89
CA TYR A 57 -2.45 -11.79 -4.82
C TYR A 57 -2.54 -13.31 -4.76
N ASN A 58 -2.83 -13.83 -3.56
CA ASN A 58 -3.30 -15.18 -3.30
C ASN A 58 -4.62 -15.07 -2.53
N GLY A 59 -5.75 -15.15 -3.24
CA GLY A 59 -7.05 -14.69 -2.72
C GLY A 59 -6.98 -13.20 -2.36
N ASN A 60 -7.44 -12.82 -1.17
CA ASN A 60 -7.37 -11.42 -0.70
C ASN A 60 -6.06 -11.07 0.03
N LYS A 61 -5.09 -11.99 0.09
CA LYS A 61 -3.75 -11.70 0.63
C LYS A 61 -2.87 -11.19 -0.49
N ILE A 62 -2.32 -9.99 -0.33
CA ILE A 62 -1.27 -9.51 -1.24
C ILE A 62 0.00 -10.32 -1.00
N VAL A 63 0.57 -10.84 -2.08
CA VAL A 63 1.87 -11.53 -2.09
C VAL A 63 2.99 -10.51 -2.30
N SER A 64 2.81 -9.62 -3.27
CA SER A 64 3.76 -8.53 -3.53
C SER A 64 3.15 -7.31 -4.21
N GLU A 65 3.79 -6.15 -4.05
CA GLU A 65 3.60 -4.97 -4.90
C GLU A 65 4.93 -4.58 -5.56
N SER A 66 4.91 -4.23 -6.85
CA SER A 66 6.11 -3.80 -7.59
C SER A 66 5.93 -2.42 -8.18
N TRP A 67 6.83 -1.50 -7.84
CA TRP A 67 6.91 -0.14 -8.40
C TRP A 67 7.95 -0.10 -9.50
N LYS A 68 7.51 0.19 -10.72
CA LYS A 68 8.37 0.41 -11.87
C LYS A 68 8.35 1.89 -12.23
N GLN A 69 9.52 2.51 -12.21
CA GLN A 69 9.70 3.85 -12.74
C GLN A 69 9.71 3.79 -14.28
N ASN A 70 8.85 4.57 -14.92
CA ASN A 70 8.75 4.66 -16.38
C ASN A 70 9.47 5.88 -16.95
N SER A 71 9.59 6.95 -16.16
CA SER A 71 10.29 8.16 -16.58
C SER A 71 11.16 8.73 -15.46
N PHE A 72 12.32 9.26 -15.86
CA PHE A 72 13.15 10.13 -15.05
C PHE A 72 12.61 11.55 -15.13
N SER A 73 12.33 12.18 -13.99
CA SER A 73 11.96 13.59 -13.92
C SER A 73 13.17 14.51 -13.66
N MET A 74 14.36 13.96 -13.37
CA MET A 74 15.49 14.74 -12.83
C MET A 74 16.86 14.51 -13.48
N GLY A 75 16.93 14.19 -14.79
CA GLY A 75 18.18 14.20 -15.56
C GLY A 75 19.33 13.32 -15.02
N THR A 76 19.03 12.42 -14.09
CA THR A 76 19.98 11.50 -13.46
C THR A 76 19.49 10.08 -13.75
N ASP A 77 20.35 9.26 -14.35
CA ASP A 77 20.08 7.86 -14.75
C ASP A 77 19.99 6.88 -13.55
N VAL A 78 19.57 7.36 -12.38
CA VAL A 78 19.39 6.51 -11.22
C VAL A 78 17.92 6.09 -11.16
N GLY A 79 17.63 4.97 -11.81
CA GLY A 79 16.28 4.40 -11.78
C GLY A 79 16.03 3.72 -10.46
N TYR A 80 14.83 3.89 -9.95
CA TYR A 80 14.39 3.25 -8.73
C TYR A 80 13.16 2.41 -9.07
N SER A 81 13.35 1.10 -9.10
CA SER A 81 12.26 0.13 -9.16
C SER A 81 12.38 -0.77 -7.95
N TYR A 82 11.29 -1.00 -7.25
CA TYR A 82 11.28 -1.84 -6.05
C TYR A 82 10.15 -2.86 -6.08
N ARG A 83 10.36 -3.94 -5.35
CA ARG A 83 9.32 -4.90 -5.00
C ARG A 83 9.19 -4.97 -3.48
N VAL A 84 7.96 -5.03 -2.99
CA VAL A 84 7.63 -5.35 -1.62
C VAL A 84 7.03 -6.75 -1.59
N ASP A 85 7.63 -7.65 -0.82
CA ASP A 85 7.14 -9.00 -0.59
C ASP A 85 6.54 -9.12 0.82
N TYR A 86 5.36 -9.73 0.94
CA TYR A 86 4.60 -9.84 2.21
C TYR A 86 4.56 -11.27 2.72
N THR A 87 4.76 -11.44 4.03
CA THR A 87 4.59 -12.72 4.74
C THR A 87 3.49 -12.62 5.78
N TYR A 88 2.77 -13.72 5.99
CA TYR A 88 1.62 -13.78 6.89
C TYR A 88 1.76 -14.87 7.94
N THR A 89 1.09 -14.67 9.07
CA THR A 89 0.67 -15.73 9.99
C THR A 89 -0.83 -15.59 10.18
N GLY A 90 -1.60 -16.61 9.78
CA GLY A 90 -3.05 -16.48 9.68
C GLY A 90 -3.44 -15.34 8.73
N ASN A 91 -4.17 -14.35 9.24
CA ASN A 91 -4.59 -13.15 8.50
C ASN A 91 -3.74 -11.90 8.79
N LEU A 92 -2.66 -12.04 9.56
CA LEU A 92 -1.79 -10.94 9.96
C LEU A 92 -0.54 -10.89 9.10
N ILE A 93 -0.18 -9.70 8.62
CA ILE A 93 1.10 -9.47 7.97
C ILE A 93 2.18 -9.43 9.05
N THR A 94 3.13 -10.34 8.99
CA THR A 94 4.21 -10.45 9.99
C THR A 94 5.54 -9.94 9.47
N ASN A 95 5.73 -9.90 8.15
CA ASN A 95 6.95 -9.35 7.56
C ASN A 95 6.68 -8.69 6.21
N MET A 96 7.44 -7.63 5.94
CA MET A 96 7.56 -6.97 4.65
C MET A 96 9.03 -6.87 4.27
N LYS A 97 9.39 -7.24 3.04
CA LYS A 97 10.74 -7.04 2.49
C LYS A 97 10.68 -6.14 1.27
N VAL A 98 11.50 -5.09 1.26
CA VAL A 98 11.64 -4.21 0.10
C VAL A 98 12.96 -4.49 -0.58
N SER A 99 12.91 -4.84 -1.85
CA SER A 99 14.06 -5.11 -2.69
C SER A 99 14.15 -4.09 -3.82
N ASN A 100 15.34 -3.55 -4.07
CA ASN A 100 15.63 -2.81 -5.30
C ASN A 100 15.77 -3.82 -6.44
N ILE A 101 14.89 -3.69 -7.43
CA ILE A 101 14.79 -4.54 -8.62
C ILE A 101 15.15 -3.78 -9.91
N PHE A 102 15.71 -2.58 -9.81
CA PHE A 102 16.12 -1.79 -10.97
C PHE A 102 17.28 -2.45 -11.74
N ARG A 103 18.19 -3.13 -11.03
CA ARG A 103 19.33 -3.84 -11.61
C ARG A 103 19.44 -5.23 -11.02
N ALA A 104 20.02 -6.14 -11.79
CA ALA A 104 20.39 -7.47 -11.33
C ALA A 104 21.83 -7.47 -10.77
N PRO A 105 22.12 -8.22 -9.70
CA PRO A 105 21.15 -8.95 -8.88
C PRO A 105 20.27 -8.01 -8.06
N GLU A 106 19.05 -8.46 -7.75
CA GLU A 106 18.15 -7.73 -6.84
C GLU A 106 18.83 -7.55 -5.48
N ARG A 107 18.57 -6.42 -4.82
CA ARG A 107 19.17 -6.09 -3.52
C ARG A 107 18.09 -5.82 -2.48
N LEU A 108 18.13 -6.55 -1.37
CA LEU A 108 17.32 -6.22 -0.19
C LEU A 108 17.76 -4.85 0.36
N VAL A 109 16.82 -3.92 0.49
CA VAL A 109 17.08 -2.58 1.02
C VAL A 109 16.34 -2.31 2.33
N MET A 110 15.28 -3.07 2.61
CA MET A 110 14.54 -2.95 3.86
C MET A 110 13.84 -4.26 4.23
N SER A 111 13.73 -4.54 5.52
CA SER A 111 12.87 -5.58 6.07
C SER A 111 12.13 -5.02 7.28
N THR A 112 10.82 -5.20 7.39
CA THR A 112 10.02 -4.80 8.56
C THR A 112 9.30 -6.01 9.12
N ASN A 113 9.54 -6.33 10.39
CA ASN A 113 8.82 -7.35 11.13
C ASN A 113 7.75 -6.71 12.01
N PHE A 114 6.59 -7.34 12.12
CA PHE A 114 5.47 -6.88 12.94
C PHE A 114 5.13 -7.92 14.00
N ALA A 115 4.89 -7.47 15.22
CA ALA A 115 4.44 -8.30 16.33
C ALA A 115 3.07 -7.86 16.84
N TYR A 116 2.26 -8.85 17.21
CA TYR A 116 0.88 -8.64 17.64
C TYR A 116 0.65 -9.26 19.03
N ASP A 117 -0.32 -8.72 19.77
CA ASP A 117 -0.84 -9.35 20.98
C ASP A 117 -1.82 -10.50 20.64
N SER A 118 -2.34 -11.17 21.68
CA SER A 118 -3.34 -12.24 21.53
C SER A 118 -4.68 -11.78 20.98
N ASN A 119 -4.94 -10.47 20.96
CA ASN A 119 -6.13 -9.85 20.37
C ASN A 119 -5.85 -9.30 18.96
N GLU A 120 -4.70 -9.65 18.37
CA GLU A 120 -4.26 -9.22 17.05
C GLU A 120 -4.07 -7.69 16.91
N ASN A 121 -3.76 -6.99 18.01
CA ASN A 121 -3.34 -5.59 17.97
C ASN A 121 -1.84 -5.52 17.71
N LEU A 122 -1.40 -4.60 16.85
CA LEU A 122 0.02 -4.37 16.61
C LEU A 122 0.66 -3.77 17.86
N ILE A 123 1.67 -4.44 18.42
CA ILE A 123 2.38 -4.02 19.63
C ILE A 123 3.81 -3.57 19.35
N SER A 124 4.40 -4.01 18.24
CA SER A 124 5.68 -3.48 17.79
C SER A 124 5.95 -3.71 16.31
N SER A 125 6.84 -2.89 15.77
CA SER A 125 7.47 -3.12 14.48
C SER A 125 8.98 -2.92 14.57
N VAL A 126 9.75 -3.77 13.90
CA VAL A 126 11.20 -3.66 13.79
C VAL A 126 11.57 -3.58 12.33
N ARG A 127 11.99 -2.41 11.89
CA ARG A 127 12.48 -2.14 10.54
C ARG A 127 13.99 -2.14 10.51
N GLU A 128 14.56 -2.93 9.61
CA GLU A 128 15.96 -2.92 9.24
C GLU A 128 16.11 -2.28 7.87
N GLN A 129 16.99 -1.29 7.75
CA GLN A 129 17.35 -0.66 6.49
C GLN A 129 18.82 -0.96 6.17
N TYR A 130 19.07 -1.47 4.96
CA TYR A 130 20.38 -1.97 4.56
C TYR A 130 21.07 -0.98 3.62
N PHE A 131 22.17 -0.41 4.11
CA PHE A 131 23.11 0.41 3.33
C PHE A 131 24.31 -0.45 2.93
N ASP A 132 25.19 0.11 2.09
CA ASP A 132 26.31 -0.64 1.53
C ASP A 132 27.32 -1.08 2.60
N SER A 133 27.48 -0.28 3.66
CA SER A 133 28.48 -0.50 4.71
C SER A 133 27.91 -0.68 6.12
N PHE A 134 26.60 -0.48 6.31
CA PHE A 134 25.96 -0.59 7.61
C PHE A 134 24.46 -0.84 7.49
N LYS A 135 23.82 -1.15 8.61
CA LYS A 135 22.38 -1.33 8.75
C LYS A 135 21.87 -0.39 9.84
N MET A 136 20.75 0.28 9.58
CA MET A 136 20.00 0.98 10.63
C MET A 136 18.79 0.15 11.03
N THR A 137 18.52 0.09 12.33
CA THR A 137 17.31 -0.53 12.86
C THR A 137 16.44 0.54 13.51
N LEU A 138 15.17 0.58 13.11
CA LEU A 138 14.12 1.38 13.71
C LEU A 138 13.16 0.43 14.44
N LYS A 139 13.11 0.51 15.76
CA LYS A 139 12.13 -0.21 16.58
C LYS A 139 11.03 0.76 16.98
N ILE A 140 9.78 0.34 16.80
CA ILE A 140 8.62 1.08 17.30
C ILE A 140 7.85 0.14 18.21
N SER A 141 7.56 0.59 19.43
CA SER A 141 6.61 -0.08 20.31
C SER A 141 5.31 0.71 20.38
N TYR A 142 4.20 0.00 20.51
CA TYR A 142 2.85 0.55 20.59
C TYR A 142 2.19 0.06 21.86
N ALA A 143 1.51 0.95 22.57
CA ALA A 143 0.67 0.58 23.69
C ALA A 143 -0.69 1.26 23.59
N LYS A 144 -1.75 0.49 23.89
CA LYS A 144 -3.12 0.98 23.87
C LYS A 144 -3.36 1.84 25.10
N ILE A 145 -3.84 3.07 24.89
CA ILE A 145 -4.31 3.95 25.97
C ILE A 145 -5.81 3.75 26.17
N ASP A 146 -6.57 3.82 25.08
CA ASP A 146 -8.01 3.61 25.05
C ASP A 146 -8.44 3.01 23.69
N ASN A 147 -9.74 2.97 23.41
CA ASN A 147 -10.24 2.38 22.16
C ASN A 147 -9.79 3.10 20.89
N ASN A 148 -9.52 4.40 20.96
CA ASN A 148 -9.19 5.26 19.84
C ASN A 148 -7.84 5.96 20.00
N THR A 149 -7.07 5.67 21.05
CA THR A 149 -5.76 6.27 21.29
C THR A 149 -4.71 5.20 21.58
N GLN A 150 -3.57 5.32 20.91
CA GLN A 150 -2.37 4.55 21.19
C GLN A 150 -1.19 5.48 21.45
N GLU A 151 -0.27 5.07 22.32
CA GLU A 151 1.07 5.65 22.40
C GLU A 151 2.05 4.86 21.54
N PHE A 152 3.10 5.55 21.08
CA PHE A 152 4.23 4.92 20.43
C PHE A 152 5.56 5.44 21.00
N LYS A 153 6.59 4.59 20.95
CA LYS A 153 7.98 4.95 21.23
C LYS A 153 8.89 4.46 20.12
N ILE A 154 9.82 5.30 19.69
CA ILE A 154 10.72 5.04 18.59
C ILE A 154 12.15 4.93 19.13
N PHE A 155 12.84 3.87 18.73
CA PHE A 155 14.26 3.67 19.01
C PHE A 155 15.02 3.42 17.71
N THR A 156 16.21 4.00 17.61
CA THR A 156 17.14 3.80 16.50
C THR A 156 18.40 3.09 16.97
N ILE A 157 18.91 2.16 16.17
CA ILE A 157 20.15 1.42 16.43
C ILE A 157 20.98 1.44 15.16
N ASP A 158 22.23 1.88 15.25
CA ASP A 158 23.21 1.76 14.18
C ASP A 158 24.00 0.46 14.37
N SER A 159 24.16 -0.34 13.31
CA SER A 159 24.89 -1.61 13.41
C SER A 159 26.39 -1.45 13.67
N ARG A 160 26.96 -0.25 13.53
CA ARG A 160 28.40 0.01 13.68
C ARG A 160 28.81 0.14 15.15
N ASP A 161 27.97 0.76 15.97
CA ASP A 161 28.20 0.93 17.40
C ASP A 161 27.24 0.10 18.27
N ASN A 162 26.14 -0.38 17.69
CA ASN A 162 25.07 -1.14 18.35
C ASN A 162 24.42 -0.40 19.53
N ILE A 163 24.47 0.93 19.52
CA ILE A 163 23.88 1.77 20.57
C ILE A 163 22.40 2.01 20.25
N GLU A 164 21.53 1.71 21.20
CA GLU A 164 20.11 2.01 21.11
C GLU A 164 19.82 3.43 21.64
N ILE A 165 19.20 4.26 20.80
CA ILE A 165 18.88 5.65 21.09
C ILE A 165 17.36 5.83 21.02
N SER A 166 16.75 6.37 22.07
CA SER A 166 15.35 6.81 22.04
C SER A 166 15.24 8.06 21.17
N SER A 167 14.51 7.95 20.06
CA SER A 167 14.43 9.01 19.04
C SER A 167 13.21 9.91 19.20
N ALA A 168 12.06 9.33 19.58
CA ALA A 168 10.81 10.06 19.78
C ALA A 168 9.77 9.23 20.53
N SER A 169 8.82 9.90 21.17
CA SER A 169 7.61 9.29 21.70
C SER A 169 6.38 10.10 21.31
N GLY A 170 5.22 9.48 21.20
CA GLY A 170 4.03 10.18 20.71
C GLY A 170 2.72 9.43 20.90
N LYS A 171 1.66 10.00 20.33
CA LYS A 171 0.32 9.39 20.30
C LYS A 171 -0.25 9.37 18.91
N ILE A 172 -1.07 8.36 18.64
CA ILE A 172 -1.92 8.23 17.46
C ILE A 172 -3.36 8.23 17.95
N VAL A 173 -4.19 9.11 17.39
CA VAL A 173 -5.62 9.23 17.67
C VAL A 173 -6.40 8.83 16.43
N PHE A 174 -7.37 7.95 16.62
CA PHE A 174 -8.20 7.37 15.59
C PHE A 174 -9.65 7.88 15.65
N ASP A 175 -10.32 7.90 14.50
CA ASP A 175 -11.77 8.03 14.45
C ASP A 175 -12.48 6.70 14.74
N ILE A 176 -13.81 6.72 14.68
CA ILE A 176 -14.65 5.53 14.86
C ILE A 176 -14.43 4.45 13.78
N ASN A 177 -13.94 4.83 12.60
CA ASN A 177 -13.64 3.96 11.48
C ASN A 177 -12.17 3.49 11.47
N LYS A 178 -11.40 3.83 12.52
CA LYS A 178 -9.96 3.56 12.64
C LYS A 178 -9.09 4.30 11.63
N ASN A 179 -9.57 5.39 11.07
CA ASN A 179 -8.73 6.34 10.34
C ASN A 179 -7.91 7.18 11.32
N ILE A 180 -6.73 7.64 10.93
CA ILE A 180 -5.85 8.42 11.80
C ILE A 180 -6.28 9.88 11.76
N LEU A 181 -6.87 10.40 12.83
CA LEU A 181 -7.23 11.82 12.90
C LEU A 181 -6.01 12.70 13.15
N LYS A 182 -5.15 12.26 14.06
CA LYS A 182 -4.02 13.04 14.54
C LYS A 182 -2.91 12.14 15.01
N MET A 183 -1.68 12.51 14.69
CA MET A 183 -0.49 11.85 15.20
C MET A 183 0.60 12.88 15.45
N GLY A 184 1.33 12.75 16.56
CA GLY A 184 2.46 13.64 16.81
C GLY A 184 3.30 13.20 17.99
N SER A 185 4.51 13.76 18.04
CA SER A 185 5.43 13.56 19.15
C SER A 185 4.95 14.33 20.37
N ILE A 186 5.00 13.70 21.55
CA ILE A 186 4.75 14.36 22.84
C ILE A 186 5.86 15.38 23.13
N ASP A 187 7.07 15.10 22.63
CA ASP A 187 8.29 15.87 22.90
C ASP A 187 8.43 17.10 21.97
N MET A 188 7.63 17.19 20.90
CA MET A 188 7.59 18.32 19.99
C MET A 188 6.27 19.09 20.14
N ALA A 189 6.22 19.99 21.12
CA ALA A 189 5.05 20.84 21.39
C ALA A 189 4.51 21.49 20.10
N GLY A 190 3.36 20.99 19.63
CA GLY A 190 2.58 21.58 18.54
C GLY A 190 2.75 20.97 17.14
N SER A 191 3.65 20.00 16.93
CA SER A 191 3.83 19.37 15.61
C SER A 191 3.01 18.09 15.47
N PHE A 192 1.75 18.24 15.07
CA PHE A 192 0.87 17.11 14.78
C PHE A 192 0.56 17.03 13.30
N SER A 193 0.67 15.81 12.76
CA SER A 193 0.05 15.48 11.48
C SER A 193 -1.46 15.34 11.67
N SER A 194 -2.24 15.84 10.72
CA SER A 194 -3.69 15.69 10.68
C SER A 194 -4.16 15.26 9.31
N PHE A 195 -5.24 14.48 9.29
CA PHE A 195 -5.78 13.88 8.08
C PHE A 195 -7.30 14.03 8.05
N GLU A 196 -7.82 14.37 6.87
CA GLU A 196 -9.25 14.35 6.56
C GLU A 196 -9.52 13.26 5.54
N TYR A 197 -10.62 12.53 5.71
CA TYR A 197 -10.96 11.37 4.89
C TYR A 197 -12.33 11.52 4.24
N ASP A 198 -12.53 10.82 3.12
CA ASP A 198 -13.87 10.56 2.60
C ASP A 198 -14.54 9.37 3.30
N SER A 199 -15.77 9.07 2.90
CA SER A 199 -16.52 7.90 3.36
C SER A 199 -16.48 6.70 2.38
N LYS A 200 -15.65 6.76 1.34
CA LYS A 200 -15.63 5.77 0.26
C LYS A 200 -14.58 4.69 0.50
N SER A 201 -14.65 3.61 -0.28
CA SER A 201 -13.70 2.51 -0.17
C SER A 201 -12.32 2.97 -0.68
N ASN A 202 -11.26 2.57 0.01
CA ASN A 202 -9.90 2.78 -0.48
C ASN A 202 -9.45 1.63 -1.38
N PRO A 203 -8.45 1.83 -2.26
CA PRO A 203 -7.98 0.81 -3.20
C PRO A 203 -7.48 -0.49 -2.54
N LYS A 204 -7.06 -0.41 -1.28
CA LYS A 204 -6.45 -1.50 -0.51
C LYS A 204 -7.40 -2.07 0.56
N LYS A 205 -8.68 -1.64 0.59
CA LYS A 205 -9.66 -2.00 1.64
C LYS A 205 -9.86 -3.51 1.78
N ASN A 206 -9.83 -4.23 0.66
CA ASN A 206 -10.10 -5.66 0.63
C ASN A 206 -8.85 -6.52 0.87
N ILE A 207 -7.67 -5.91 1.09
CA ILE A 207 -6.43 -6.65 1.35
C ILE A 207 -6.39 -7.09 2.81
N ILE A 208 -6.32 -8.40 3.03
CA ILE A 208 -6.28 -9.00 4.38
C ILE A 208 -5.04 -8.50 5.14
N GLY A 209 -5.22 -8.12 6.40
CA GLY A 209 -4.15 -7.73 7.33
C GLY A 209 -3.62 -6.30 7.16
N PHE A 210 -3.92 -5.60 6.06
CA PHE A 210 -3.43 -4.24 5.82
C PHE A 210 -3.92 -3.23 6.85
N ASN A 211 -5.15 -3.41 7.35
CA ASN A 211 -5.76 -2.58 8.39
C ASN A 211 -5.06 -2.68 9.76
N LYS A 212 -4.12 -3.62 9.94
CA LYS A 212 -3.38 -3.82 11.19
C LYS A 212 -2.06 -3.05 11.25
N ILE A 213 -1.59 -2.51 10.12
CA ILE A 213 -0.26 -1.89 9.98
C ILE A 213 -0.34 -0.46 9.42
N ILE A 214 -1.39 0.28 9.77
CA ILE A 214 -1.79 1.54 9.09
C ILE A 214 -0.89 2.76 9.34
N TYR A 215 -0.04 2.75 10.38
CA TYR A 215 0.73 3.93 10.82
C TYR A 215 2.26 3.78 10.77
N PHE A 216 2.79 2.68 10.22
CA PHE A 216 4.25 2.45 10.26
C PHE A 216 5.08 3.40 9.37
N ASP A 217 4.44 4.06 8.40
CA ASP A 217 5.09 4.95 7.42
C ASP A 217 4.85 6.45 7.65
N LEU A 218 4.20 6.85 8.75
CA LEU A 218 3.92 8.26 9.01
C LEU A 218 5.03 8.94 9.84
N PRO A 219 5.34 10.24 9.62
CA PRO A 219 6.36 10.99 10.37
C PRO A 219 6.15 10.99 11.91
N PRO A 220 7.22 10.98 12.73
CA PRO A 220 8.61 11.28 12.39
C PRO A 220 9.40 10.06 11.88
N ASN A 221 8.74 8.99 11.42
CA ASN A 221 9.41 7.86 10.76
C ASN A 221 10.05 8.32 9.43
N PHE A 222 11.23 8.93 9.53
CA PHE A 222 11.94 9.59 8.44
C PHE A 222 12.29 8.69 7.25
N SER A 223 12.39 9.35 6.10
CA SER A 223 13.27 9.09 4.94
C SER A 223 13.23 7.69 4.32
N VAL A 224 12.10 7.37 3.71
CA VAL A 224 12.21 6.78 2.38
C VAL A 224 11.34 7.57 1.42
N ILE A 225 12.00 8.27 0.50
CA ILE A 225 11.48 8.90 -0.72
C ILE A 225 10.54 7.95 -1.52
N TYR A 226 10.52 6.66 -1.16
CA TYR A 226 9.81 5.59 -1.84
C TYR A 226 8.45 5.23 -1.20
N SER A 227 8.06 5.87 -0.10
CA SER A 227 6.73 5.71 0.50
C SER A 227 5.79 6.84 0.02
N LYS A 228 5.34 6.75 -1.23
CA LYS A 228 4.37 7.72 -1.78
C LYS A 228 2.99 7.61 -1.10
N PRO A 229 2.21 8.70 -1.06
CA PRO A 229 0.92 8.84 -0.37
C PRO A 229 -0.25 7.93 -0.86
N HIS A 230 -0.01 6.91 -1.69
CA HIS A 230 -1.01 5.85 -2.00
C HIS A 230 -0.86 4.63 -1.08
N LEU A 231 -0.06 4.78 -0.03
CA LEU A 231 0.02 3.87 1.10
C LEU A 231 -1.04 4.19 2.16
N ASP A 232 -2.13 4.86 1.76
CA ASP A 232 -3.31 5.07 2.58
C ASP A 232 -3.96 3.71 2.86
N ARG A 233 -3.60 3.15 4.01
CA ARG A 233 -4.09 1.86 4.53
C ARG A 233 -5.43 2.01 5.28
N SER A 234 -6.08 3.18 5.10
CA SER A 234 -7.32 3.68 5.70
C SER A 234 -8.28 4.15 4.60
N ASN A 235 -9.37 4.85 4.91
CA ASN A 235 -10.20 5.54 3.91
C ASN A 235 -9.36 6.47 3.01
N ASN A 236 -9.92 6.94 1.89
CA ASN A 236 -9.16 7.84 1.00
C ASN A 236 -8.97 9.20 1.67
N ILE A 237 -7.72 9.67 1.70
CA ILE A 237 -7.36 10.94 2.31
C ILE A 237 -7.75 12.09 1.39
N LEU A 238 -8.59 13.01 1.86
CA LEU A 238 -8.95 14.25 1.19
C LEU A 238 -7.93 15.35 1.44
N LYS A 239 -7.39 15.45 2.66
CA LYS A 239 -6.38 16.45 3.02
C LYS A 239 -5.36 15.89 3.99
N THR A 240 -4.11 16.30 3.81
CA THR A 240 -3.05 16.09 4.80
C THR A 240 -2.43 17.41 5.21
N ASN A 241 -2.08 17.50 6.49
CA ASN A 241 -1.16 18.50 6.99
C ASN A 241 -0.12 17.77 7.83
N ILE A 242 1.13 17.79 7.38
CA ILE A 242 2.25 17.12 8.03
C ILE A 242 3.33 18.17 8.28
N PRO A 243 3.75 18.40 9.53
CA PRO A 243 4.83 19.34 9.83
C PRO A 243 6.09 19.06 9.00
N GLY A 244 6.64 20.11 8.38
CA GLY A 244 7.83 20.01 7.52
C GLY A 244 7.53 19.69 6.04
N TYR A 245 6.27 19.45 5.67
CA TYR A 245 5.84 19.25 4.28
C TYR A 245 4.78 20.28 3.88
N TYR A 246 4.64 20.51 2.57
CA TYR A 246 3.51 21.28 2.06
C TYR A 246 2.22 20.48 2.27
N PRO A 247 1.13 21.11 2.77
CA PRO A 247 -0.14 20.43 2.87
C PRO A 247 -0.59 19.92 1.50
N THR A 248 -1.19 18.73 1.47
CA THR A 248 -1.73 18.17 0.23
C THR A 248 -3.24 18.02 0.31
N SER A 249 -3.89 18.04 -0.85
CA SER A 249 -5.30 17.71 -0.97
C SER A 249 -5.52 16.80 -2.18
N ASN A 250 -6.51 15.92 -2.09
CA ASN A 250 -6.82 14.95 -3.12
C ASN A 250 -8.25 15.13 -3.63
N GLN A 251 -8.45 14.89 -4.92
CA GLN A 251 -9.76 14.81 -5.56
C GLN A 251 -9.90 13.47 -6.24
N TYR A 252 -10.84 12.66 -5.76
CA TYR A 252 -11.10 11.32 -6.28
C TYR A 252 -12.32 11.28 -7.19
N THR A 253 -12.23 10.42 -8.21
CA THR A 253 -13.37 9.95 -9.00
C THR A 253 -13.54 8.45 -8.74
N TYR A 254 -14.77 7.96 -8.61
CA TYR A 254 -15.06 6.58 -8.22
C TYR A 254 -15.85 5.82 -9.28
N ASN A 255 -15.74 4.49 -9.27
CA ASN A 255 -16.65 3.61 -9.98
C ASN A 255 -17.99 3.45 -9.24
N ALA A 256 -18.92 2.68 -9.82
CA ALA A 256 -20.23 2.40 -9.23
C ALA A 256 -20.16 1.69 -7.87
N ASP A 257 -19.13 0.88 -7.64
CA ASP A 257 -18.88 0.16 -6.38
C ASP A 257 -18.22 1.04 -5.30
N GLY A 258 -17.95 2.32 -5.61
CA GLY A 258 -17.39 3.28 -4.67
C GLY A 258 -15.89 3.13 -4.42
N TYR A 259 -15.16 2.46 -5.31
CA TYR A 259 -13.70 2.43 -5.35
C TYR A 259 -13.15 3.53 -6.25
N PRO A 260 -12.05 4.21 -5.89
CA PRO A 260 -11.51 5.30 -6.69
C PRO A 260 -10.91 4.75 -7.99
N ILE A 261 -11.23 5.36 -9.12
CA ILE A 261 -10.64 5.08 -10.44
C ILE A 261 -9.63 6.15 -10.85
N GLU A 262 -9.72 7.34 -10.25
CA GLU A 262 -8.78 8.44 -10.42
C GLU A 262 -8.55 9.16 -9.08
N ASN A 263 -7.34 9.64 -8.84
CA ASN A 263 -7.02 10.63 -7.83
C ASN A 263 -6.16 11.74 -8.43
N LYS A 264 -6.57 12.99 -8.28
CA LYS A 264 -5.73 14.16 -8.52
C LYS A 264 -5.19 14.68 -7.20
N GLU A 265 -3.88 14.60 -7.03
CA GLU A 265 -3.19 15.11 -5.86
C GLU A 265 -2.72 16.55 -6.13
N TYR A 266 -2.97 17.44 -5.18
CA TYR A 266 -2.59 18.84 -5.22
C TYR A 266 -1.64 19.18 -4.08
N ALA A 267 -0.56 19.88 -4.39
CA ALA A 267 0.29 20.53 -3.39
C ALA A 267 -0.27 21.93 -3.11
N ASN A 268 -0.50 22.24 -1.83
CA ASN A 268 -1.05 23.52 -1.39
C ASN A 268 0.07 24.47 -0.97
N TYR A 269 0.80 24.99 -1.95
CA TYR A 269 1.83 26.02 -1.77
C TYR A 269 1.56 27.20 -2.69
N ASN A 270 1.22 28.35 -2.11
CA ASN A 270 0.79 29.55 -2.85
C ASN A 270 -0.38 29.25 -3.82
N GLY A 271 -1.37 28.50 -3.31
CA GLY A 271 -2.51 27.97 -4.07
C GLY A 271 -2.41 26.45 -4.28
N ALA A 272 -3.53 25.84 -4.67
CA ALA A 272 -3.58 24.43 -5.02
C ALA A 272 -3.01 24.22 -6.43
N LYS A 273 -1.90 23.48 -6.54
CA LYS A 273 -1.31 23.09 -7.83
C LYS A 273 -1.35 21.60 -8.00
N LEU A 274 -1.79 21.13 -9.17
CA LEU A 274 -1.76 19.71 -9.50
C LEU A 274 -0.32 19.21 -9.39
N ASN A 275 -0.11 18.19 -8.57
CA ASN A 275 1.18 17.57 -8.33
C ASN A 275 1.30 16.27 -9.13
N ALA A 276 0.26 15.44 -9.11
CA ALA A 276 0.22 14.16 -9.81
C ALA A 276 -1.22 13.70 -10.05
N THR A 277 -1.40 12.86 -11.07
CA THR A 277 -2.65 12.12 -11.31
C THR A 277 -2.39 10.64 -11.15
N TYR A 278 -3.26 9.94 -10.42
CA TYR A 278 -3.23 8.51 -10.23
C TYR A 278 -4.45 7.87 -10.86
N GLN A 279 -4.25 6.74 -11.53
CA GLN A 279 -5.35 5.92 -12.07
C GLN A 279 -5.28 4.52 -11.47
N TYR A 280 -6.45 3.98 -11.12
CA TYR A 280 -6.59 2.71 -10.43
C TYR A 280 -7.36 1.74 -11.32
N PHE A 281 -6.82 0.53 -11.46
CA PHE A 281 -7.39 -0.53 -12.27
C PHE A 281 -7.64 -1.73 -11.37
N TYR A 282 -8.90 -2.20 -11.32
CA TYR A 282 -9.35 -3.28 -10.45
C TYR A 282 -9.51 -4.59 -11.22
N GLN A 283 -9.52 -5.71 -10.49
CA GLN A 283 -9.91 -7.03 -10.98
C GLN A 283 -11.41 -7.26 -10.83
#